data_AF-A0A7L0N5L9-F1
#
_entry.id   AF-A0A7L0N5L9-F1
#
_cell.length_a   1.000
_cell.length_b   1.000
_cell.length_c   1.000
_cell.angle_alpha   90.00
_cell.angle_beta   90.00
_cell.angle_gamma   90.00
#
_symmetry.space_group_name_H-M   'P 1'
#
loop_
_entity.id
_entity.type
_entity.pdbx_description
1 polymer ?
#
loop_
_entity_poly.entity_id
_entity_poly.type
_entity_poly.pdbx_seq_one_letter_code
_entity_poly.pdbx_strand_id
1 'polypeptide(L)'
;RKDRKVANMKPKHPEEQEIPFRLRELMRSREAMKRPELGRRQMAGSKAKGSQPPGDTPMPRFRRGKGESERSYICRMEQEVQRVLFNTENQHQREPEREDTVPQKSQRKKEFQKKKLEKARKKKEEKKEAMLEKSLFQDTVAFGEVVTQPPTITSRPRGQGPAEQAGRKRLLLTPRLGRSAASPASPVSPASPGMSMARQRILEEERARVIQAYRDIQRRKQLQRE
;
A
#
# COMPACT_ATOMS: atom_id res chain seq x y z
N ARG A 1 -11.57 -7.75 -65.64
CA ARG A 1 -11.84 -8.76 -64.58
C ARG A 1 -12.00 -8.01 -63.26
N LYS A 2 -13.12 -8.16 -62.55
CA LYS A 2 -13.36 -7.48 -61.25
C LYS A 2 -12.66 -8.26 -60.13
N ASP A 3 -11.75 -7.61 -59.41
CA ASP A 3 -11.09 -8.20 -58.25
C ASP A 3 -12.10 -8.43 -57.12
N ARG A 4 -12.21 -9.67 -56.65
CA ARG A 4 -12.97 -10.03 -55.46
C ARG A 4 -12.21 -9.50 -54.23
N LYS A 5 -12.68 -8.40 -53.65
CA LYS A 5 -12.24 -7.96 -52.32
C LYS A 5 -12.69 -9.00 -51.30
N VAL A 6 -11.77 -9.85 -50.86
CA VAL A 6 -11.98 -10.74 -49.72
C VAL A 6 -11.91 -9.88 -48.46
N ALA A 7 -13.08 -9.47 -47.94
CA ALA A 7 -13.17 -8.83 -46.64
C ALA A 7 -12.81 -9.85 -45.54
N ASN A 8 -12.25 -9.37 -44.41
CA ASN A 8 -11.67 -10.17 -43.31
C ASN A 8 -10.30 -10.82 -43.59
N MET A 9 -9.35 -10.07 -44.15
CA MET A 9 -7.94 -10.45 -44.04
C MET A 9 -7.40 -10.09 -42.65
N LYS A 10 -6.55 -10.97 -42.11
CA LYS A 10 -5.80 -10.70 -40.88
C LYS A 10 -4.93 -9.45 -41.08
N PRO A 11 -4.76 -8.58 -40.07
CA PRO A 11 -3.88 -7.42 -40.17
C PRO A 11 -2.48 -7.84 -40.66
N LYS A 12 -1.91 -7.08 -41.60
CA LYS A 12 -0.61 -7.41 -42.22
C LYS A 12 0.55 -7.34 -41.22
N HIS A 13 0.44 -6.46 -40.22
CA HIS A 13 1.46 -6.24 -39.20
C HIS A 13 0.82 -6.33 -37.80
N PRO A 14 0.70 -7.54 -37.23
CA PRO A 14 0.10 -7.73 -35.90
C PRO A 14 0.96 -7.16 -34.76
N GLU A 15 2.26 -6.93 -34.99
CA GLU A 15 3.21 -6.45 -33.98
C GLU A 15 3.25 -4.91 -33.82
N GLU A 16 2.79 -4.16 -34.84
CA GLU A 16 2.72 -2.69 -34.80
C GLU A 16 1.51 -2.18 -34.01
N GLN A 17 0.55 -3.05 -33.73
CA GLN A 17 -0.57 -2.69 -32.88
C GLN A 17 -0.09 -2.65 -31.43
N GLU A 18 0.21 -1.45 -30.92
CA GLU A 18 0.67 -1.25 -29.55
C GLU A 18 -0.37 -1.79 -28.55
N ILE A 19 -0.16 -3.03 -28.11
CA ILE A 19 -0.94 -3.64 -27.04
C ILE A 19 -0.61 -2.85 -25.77
N PRO A 20 -1.61 -2.29 -25.05
CA PRO A 20 -1.38 -1.58 -23.81
C PRO A 20 -0.51 -2.38 -22.85
N PHE A 21 0.47 -1.72 -22.21
CA PHE A 21 1.52 -2.36 -21.41
C PHE A 21 0.97 -3.44 -20.46
N ARG A 22 -0.14 -3.13 -19.78
CA ARG A 22 -0.77 -4.01 -18.80
C ARG A 22 -1.36 -5.28 -19.40
N LEU A 23 -1.91 -5.18 -20.62
CA LEU A 23 -2.46 -6.32 -21.35
C LEU A 23 -1.32 -7.18 -21.92
N ARG A 24 -0.24 -6.57 -22.42
CA ARG A 24 0.97 -7.28 -22.86
C ARG A 24 1.59 -8.10 -21.72
N GLU A 25 1.65 -7.53 -20.53
CA GLU A 25 2.16 -8.20 -19.33
C GLU A 25 1.27 -9.39 -18.90
N LEU A 26 -0.05 -9.22 -18.97
CA LEU A 26 -1.02 -10.28 -18.66
C LEU A 26 -1.00 -11.43 -19.69
N MET A 27 -0.87 -11.11 -20.97
CA MET A 27 -0.72 -12.14 -22.02
C MET A 27 0.57 -12.93 -21.82
N ARG A 28 1.68 -12.25 -21.53
CA ARG A 28 2.98 -12.89 -21.28
C ARG A 28 2.97 -13.81 -20.06
N SER A 29 2.33 -13.39 -18.96
CA SER A 29 2.19 -14.23 -17.76
C SER A 29 1.30 -15.45 -18.01
N ARG A 30 0.22 -15.28 -18.76
CA ARG A 30 -0.67 -16.38 -19.15
C ARG A 30 0.02 -17.37 -20.10
N GLU A 31 0.86 -16.90 -21.02
CA GLU A 31 1.67 -17.76 -21.89
C GLU A 31 2.73 -18.55 -21.12
N ALA A 32 3.39 -17.92 -20.15
CA ALA A 32 4.33 -18.59 -19.24
C ALA A 32 3.66 -19.69 -18.41
N MET A 33 2.39 -19.51 -18.02
CA MET A 33 1.62 -20.55 -17.34
C MET A 33 1.09 -21.64 -18.30
N LYS A 34 0.83 -21.30 -19.57
CA LYS A 34 0.31 -22.24 -20.58
C LYS A 34 1.38 -23.19 -21.10
N ARG A 35 2.64 -22.76 -21.11
CA ARG A 35 3.82 -23.62 -21.29
C ARG A 35 4.47 -23.81 -19.93
N PRO A 36 3.94 -24.69 -19.05
CA PRO A 36 4.72 -25.09 -17.87
C PRO A 36 6.04 -25.57 -18.44
N GLU A 37 7.18 -25.00 -17.99
CA GLU A 37 8.49 -25.26 -18.60
C GLU A 37 8.64 -26.76 -18.83
N LEU A 38 8.46 -27.18 -20.10
CA LEU A 38 8.79 -28.53 -20.52
C LEU A 38 10.26 -28.60 -20.22
N GLY A 39 10.55 -29.39 -19.18
CA GLY A 39 11.76 -29.26 -18.40
C GLY A 39 12.95 -29.04 -19.30
N ARG A 40 13.87 -28.19 -18.84
CA ARG A 40 15.28 -28.33 -19.18
C ARG A 40 15.55 -29.81 -19.32
N ARG A 41 15.62 -30.29 -20.56
CA ARG A 41 16.20 -31.59 -20.87
C ARG A 41 17.64 -31.35 -20.53
N GLN A 42 17.97 -31.56 -19.26
CA GLN A 42 19.28 -31.98 -18.87
C GLN A 42 19.52 -33.22 -19.72
N MET A 43 20.26 -33.03 -20.81
CA MET A 43 20.92 -34.14 -21.43
C MET A 43 21.72 -34.80 -20.31
N ALA A 44 21.29 -36.00 -19.94
CA ALA A 44 22.00 -36.87 -19.04
C ALA A 44 23.44 -36.98 -19.56
N GLY A 45 24.37 -36.26 -18.92
CA GLY A 45 25.70 -36.12 -19.51
C GLY A 45 26.67 -35.14 -18.87
N SER A 46 26.43 -34.55 -17.68
CA SER A 46 27.56 -34.01 -16.92
C SER A 46 27.24 -33.87 -15.44
N LYS A 47 27.98 -34.65 -14.65
CA LYS A 47 27.97 -34.70 -13.18
C LYS A 47 28.06 -33.32 -12.55
N ALA A 48 27.33 -33.19 -11.44
CA ALA A 48 27.44 -32.14 -10.44
C ALA A 48 28.87 -31.64 -10.23
N LYS A 49 29.06 -30.32 -10.33
CA LYS A 49 30.08 -29.57 -9.60
C LYS A 49 29.40 -28.41 -8.91
N GLY A 50 29.76 -28.25 -7.64
CA GLY A 50 29.05 -27.51 -6.61
C GLY A 50 28.53 -26.14 -7.03
N SER A 51 27.37 -25.82 -6.45
CA SER A 51 26.88 -24.45 -6.29
C SER A 51 28.02 -23.58 -5.76
N GLN A 52 28.63 -22.77 -6.63
CA GLN A 52 29.54 -21.72 -6.21
C GLN A 52 28.71 -20.59 -5.58
N PRO A 53 29.25 -19.88 -4.57
CA PRO A 53 28.59 -18.73 -3.97
C PRO A 53 28.27 -17.68 -5.05
N PRO A 54 27.22 -16.86 -4.84
CA PRO A 54 26.81 -15.83 -5.81
C PRO A 54 27.92 -14.77 -5.94
N GLY A 55 28.84 -14.97 -6.89
CA GLY A 55 29.93 -14.04 -7.15
C GLY A 55 31.17 -14.61 -7.82
N ASP A 56 31.42 -15.91 -7.72
CA ASP A 56 32.67 -16.49 -8.22
C ASP A 56 32.48 -17.09 -9.62
N THR A 57 33.18 -16.50 -10.61
CA THR A 57 33.23 -17.03 -11.98
C THR A 57 33.72 -18.47 -11.94
N PRO A 58 32.94 -19.47 -12.36
CA PRO A 58 33.33 -20.87 -12.24
C PRO A 58 34.57 -21.13 -13.10
N MET A 59 35.69 -21.49 -12.45
CA MET A 59 36.95 -21.74 -13.16
C MET A 59 36.80 -22.89 -14.17
N PRO A 60 37.03 -22.65 -15.47
CA PRO A 60 36.95 -23.68 -16.49
C PRO A 60 37.99 -24.78 -16.26
N ARG A 61 37.61 -26.03 -16.51
CA ARG A 61 38.55 -27.17 -16.44
C ARG A 61 39.04 -27.50 -17.84
N PHE A 62 40.26 -27.07 -18.15
CA PHE A 62 40.91 -27.31 -19.44
C PHE A 62 41.48 -28.74 -19.53
N ARG A 63 40.59 -29.68 -19.84
CA ARG A 63 40.95 -31.08 -20.16
C ARG A 63 40.25 -31.48 -21.45
N ARG A 64 40.99 -32.11 -22.37
CA ARG A 64 40.46 -32.62 -23.64
C ARG A 64 39.44 -33.74 -23.36
N GLY A 65 38.27 -33.65 -23.98
CA GLY A 65 37.22 -34.66 -23.87
C GLY A 65 37.58 -35.95 -24.60
N LYS A 66 37.00 -37.09 -24.19
CA LYS A 66 37.10 -38.33 -24.98
C LYS A 66 36.33 -38.13 -26.27
N GLY A 67 37.02 -38.11 -27.42
CA GLY A 67 36.43 -37.86 -28.75
C GLY A 67 36.50 -36.42 -29.24
N GLU A 68 37.11 -35.50 -28.49
CA GLU A 68 37.35 -34.12 -28.93
C GLU A 68 38.60 -34.05 -29.81
N SER A 69 38.50 -33.41 -30.98
CA SER A 69 39.67 -33.13 -31.82
C SER A 69 40.51 -32.00 -31.23
N GLU A 70 41.81 -31.99 -31.50
CA GLU A 70 42.74 -30.97 -30.95
C GLU A 70 42.30 -29.55 -31.27
N ARG A 71 41.87 -29.32 -32.51
CA ARG A 71 41.38 -28.01 -32.95
C ARG A 71 40.13 -27.58 -32.16
N SER A 72 39.19 -28.49 -31.93
CA SER A 72 37.99 -28.18 -31.15
C SER A 72 38.29 -27.89 -29.67
N TYR A 73 39.28 -28.58 -29.10
CA TYR A 73 39.77 -28.31 -27.75
C TYR A 73 40.38 -26.92 -27.62
N ILE A 74 41.23 -26.53 -28.58
CA ILE A 74 41.86 -25.20 -28.60
C ILE A 74 40.80 -24.10 -28.75
N CYS A 75 39.84 -24.25 -29.66
CA CYS A 75 38.75 -23.27 -29.80
C CYS A 75 37.90 -23.14 -28.53
N ARG A 76 37.59 -24.26 -27.85
CA ARG A 76 36.88 -24.24 -26.56
C ARG A 76 37.69 -23.53 -25.48
N MET A 77 39.00 -23.76 -25.46
CA MET A 77 39.91 -23.10 -24.54
C MET A 77 39.95 -21.59 -24.77
N GLU A 78 40.10 -21.15 -26.02
CA GLU A 78 40.11 -19.73 -26.39
C GLU A 78 38.81 -19.02 -25.99
N GLN A 79 37.66 -19.60 -26.31
CA GLN A 79 36.35 -19.01 -25.95
C GLN A 79 36.17 -18.85 -24.44
N GLU A 80 36.59 -19.86 -23.66
CA GLU A 80 36.53 -19.80 -22.20
C GLU A 80 37.48 -18.74 -21.61
N VAL A 81 38.68 -18.58 -22.20
CA VAL A 81 39.62 -17.51 -21.81
C VAL A 81 39.01 -16.14 -22.07
N GLN A 82 38.44 -15.92 -23.27
CA GLN A 82 37.76 -14.66 -23.61
C GLN A 82 36.60 -14.37 -22.66
N ARG A 83 35.81 -15.40 -22.32
CA ARG A 83 34.70 -15.28 -21.39
C ARG A 83 35.15 -14.91 -19.98
N VAL A 84 36.21 -15.56 -19.47
CA VAL A 84 36.75 -15.24 -18.13
C VAL A 84 37.30 -13.84 -18.11
N LEU A 85 38.08 -13.44 -19.12
CA LEU A 85 38.62 -12.08 -19.23
C LEU A 85 37.49 -11.04 -19.23
N PHE A 86 36.47 -11.23 -20.07
CA PHE A 86 35.30 -10.36 -20.12
C PHE A 86 34.57 -10.29 -18.77
N ASN A 87 34.37 -11.42 -18.09
CA ASN A 87 33.72 -11.44 -16.78
C ASN A 87 34.57 -10.71 -15.72
N THR A 88 35.89 -10.85 -15.77
CA THR A 88 36.81 -10.17 -14.86
C THR A 88 36.86 -8.66 -15.12
N GLU A 89 36.92 -8.23 -16.38
CA GLU A 89 36.91 -6.81 -16.75
C GLU A 89 35.60 -6.11 -16.34
N ASN A 90 34.47 -6.82 -16.39
CA ASN A 90 33.17 -6.29 -16.02
C ASN A 90 32.79 -6.50 -14.54
N GLN A 91 33.66 -7.10 -13.74
CA GLN A 91 33.48 -7.16 -12.30
C GLN A 91 33.84 -5.82 -11.68
N HIS A 92 32.91 -5.23 -10.92
CA HIS A 92 33.24 -4.10 -10.06
C HIS A 92 34.34 -4.49 -9.08
N GLN A 93 35.31 -3.59 -8.86
CA GLN A 93 36.35 -3.79 -7.85
C GLN A 93 35.68 -4.11 -6.51
N ARG A 94 35.81 -5.37 -6.10
CA ARG A 94 35.25 -5.84 -4.85
C ARG A 94 36.19 -5.38 -3.76
N GLU A 95 35.74 -4.46 -2.92
CA GLU A 95 36.40 -4.15 -1.66
C GLU A 95 35.72 -5.00 -0.58
N PRO A 96 36.19 -6.25 -0.34
CA PRO A 96 35.58 -7.15 0.63
C PRO A 96 35.62 -6.63 2.07
N GLU A 97 36.44 -5.61 2.35
CA GLU A 97 36.58 -4.99 3.67
C GLU A 97 35.53 -3.90 3.96
N ARG A 98 34.75 -3.44 2.96
CA ARG A 98 33.65 -2.52 3.20
C ARG A 98 32.41 -3.31 3.57
N GLU A 99 32.07 -3.29 4.86
CA GLU A 99 30.81 -3.81 5.41
C GLU A 99 29.62 -3.46 4.49
N ASP A 100 28.75 -4.43 4.25
CA ASP A 100 27.53 -4.29 3.45
C ASP A 100 26.74 -3.07 3.91
N THR A 101 26.90 -1.94 3.21
CA THR A 101 26.13 -0.75 3.52
C THR A 101 24.66 -1.09 3.26
N VAL A 102 23.88 -1.17 4.35
CA VAL A 102 22.43 -1.38 4.30
C VAL A 102 21.87 -0.45 3.24
N PRO A 103 21.12 -0.95 2.24
CA PRO A 103 20.68 -0.15 1.11
C PRO A 103 19.96 1.09 1.65
N GLN A 104 20.60 2.24 1.45
CA GLN A 104 20.21 3.48 2.08
C GLN A 104 18.90 3.93 1.43
N LYS A 105 17.78 3.64 2.10
CA LYS A 105 16.44 4.05 1.63
C LYS A 105 16.45 5.55 1.35
N SER A 106 15.79 5.97 0.27
CA SER A 106 15.63 7.40 -0.05
C SER A 106 15.09 8.18 1.15
N GLN A 107 15.49 9.43 1.31
CA GLN A 107 15.09 10.29 2.43
C GLN A 107 13.56 10.29 2.61
N ARG A 108 12.81 10.41 1.50
CA ARG A 108 11.34 10.33 1.46
C ARG A 108 10.78 9.04 2.06
N LYS A 109 11.44 7.89 1.85
CA LYS A 109 11.00 6.61 2.40
C LYS A 109 11.23 6.51 3.91
N LYS A 110 12.34 7.08 4.41
CA LYS A 110 12.63 7.17 5.85
C LYS A 110 11.60 8.05 6.56
N GLU A 111 11.30 9.23 6.00
CA GLU A 111 10.28 10.13 6.52
C GLU A 111 8.88 9.50 6.54
N PHE A 112 8.51 8.80 5.47
CA PHE A 112 7.22 8.10 5.41
C PHE A 112 7.09 7.04 6.51
N GLN A 113 8.16 6.27 6.76
CA GLN A 113 8.17 5.28 7.84
C GLN A 113 8.08 5.95 9.22
N LYS A 114 8.85 7.02 9.45
CA LYS A 114 8.79 7.80 10.70
C LYS A 114 7.39 8.39 10.94
N LYS A 115 6.78 9.00 9.92
CA LYS A 115 5.42 9.57 9.98
C LYS A 115 4.35 8.51 10.28
N LYS A 116 4.49 7.30 9.73
CA LYS A 116 3.57 6.19 10.03
C LYS A 116 3.67 5.76 11.49
N LEU A 117 4.89 5.68 12.02
CA LEU A 117 5.15 5.31 13.41
C LEU A 117 4.64 6.39 14.38
N GLU A 118 4.91 7.66 14.10
CA GLU A 118 4.38 8.83 14.82
C GLU A 118 2.85 8.79 14.93
N LYS A 119 2.15 8.57 13.80
CA LYS A 119 0.69 8.45 13.80
C LYS A 119 0.20 7.32 14.70
N ALA A 120 0.92 6.20 14.77
CA ALA A 120 0.55 5.09 15.62
C ALA A 120 0.73 5.41 17.11
N ARG A 121 1.78 6.17 17.48
CA ARG A 121 2.00 6.64 18.86
C ARG A 121 0.92 7.62 19.30
N LYS A 122 0.62 8.63 18.49
CA LYS A 122 -0.44 9.62 18.77
C LYS A 122 -1.79 8.96 19.00
N LYS A 123 -2.16 7.99 18.14
CA LYS A 123 -3.41 7.22 18.32
C LYS A 123 -3.45 6.39 19.61
N LYS A 124 -2.29 5.99 20.16
CA LYS A 124 -2.24 5.29 21.45
C LYS A 124 -2.42 6.27 22.61
N GLU A 125 -1.79 7.44 22.54
CA GLU A 125 -1.93 8.51 23.53
C GLU A 125 -3.38 9.02 23.59
N GLU A 126 -3.98 9.36 22.45
CA GLU A 126 -5.38 9.79 22.35
C GLU A 126 -6.35 8.74 22.92
N LYS A 127 -6.11 7.45 22.67
CA LYS A 127 -6.91 6.38 23.27
C LYS A 127 -6.74 6.29 24.79
N LYS A 128 -5.53 6.52 25.30
CA LYS A 128 -5.30 6.54 26.75
C LYS A 128 -6.02 7.73 27.38
N GLU A 129 -5.93 8.91 26.77
CA GLU A 129 -6.64 10.12 27.20
C GLU A 129 -8.15 9.90 27.19
N ALA A 130 -8.72 9.35 26.11
CA ALA A 130 -10.14 9.05 26.03
C ALA A 130 -10.62 8.03 27.08
N MET A 131 -9.77 7.06 27.46
CA MET A 131 -10.07 6.12 28.54
C MET A 131 -10.06 6.82 29.90
N LEU A 132 -9.10 7.71 30.14
CA LEU A 132 -9.02 8.50 31.36
C LEU A 132 -10.21 9.46 31.48
N GLU A 133 -10.56 10.15 30.40
CA GLU A 133 -11.72 11.03 30.33
C GLU A 133 -13.00 10.24 30.64
N LYS A 134 -13.17 9.08 30.00
CA LYS A 134 -14.31 8.21 30.27
C LYS A 134 -14.38 7.76 31.74
N SER A 135 -13.26 7.45 32.37
CA SER A 135 -13.25 7.11 33.80
C SER A 135 -13.57 8.30 34.70
N LEU A 136 -13.14 9.51 34.32
CA LEU A 136 -13.39 10.72 35.10
C LEU A 136 -14.87 11.13 35.07
N PHE A 137 -15.57 10.88 33.96
CA PHE A 137 -17.00 11.18 33.79
C PHE A 137 -17.93 9.99 34.06
N GLN A 138 -17.43 8.92 34.66
CA GLN A 138 -18.24 7.77 35.08
C GLN A 138 -18.48 7.82 36.59
N ASP A 139 -19.71 8.14 36.99
CA ASP A 139 -20.13 8.05 38.39
C ASP A 139 -20.50 6.60 38.73
N THR A 140 -19.72 5.99 39.64
CA THR A 140 -20.05 4.68 40.20
C THR A 140 -20.99 4.86 41.38
N VAL A 141 -22.22 4.37 41.26
CA VAL A 141 -23.26 4.48 42.30
C VAL A 141 -23.62 3.08 42.81
N ALA A 142 -23.82 2.93 44.13
CA ALA A 142 -24.21 1.67 44.74
C ALA A 142 -25.71 1.37 44.53
N PHE A 143 -26.08 0.09 44.56
CA PHE A 143 -27.49 -0.31 44.44
C PHE A 143 -28.27 0.12 45.69
N GLY A 144 -29.34 0.90 45.48
CA GLY A 144 -30.19 1.44 46.55
C GLY A 144 -30.04 2.94 46.80
N GLU A 145 -29.03 3.59 46.23
CA GLU A 145 -28.88 5.05 46.27
C GLU A 145 -29.78 5.73 45.20
N VAL A 146 -30.42 6.84 45.57
CA VAL A 146 -31.34 7.56 44.67
C VAL A 146 -30.53 8.56 43.84
N VAL A 147 -30.38 8.27 42.56
CA VAL A 147 -29.69 9.14 41.59
C VAL A 147 -30.69 10.08 40.93
N THR A 148 -30.35 11.37 40.88
CA THR A 148 -31.20 12.42 40.27
C THR A 148 -31.16 12.38 38.74
N GLN A 149 -30.05 11.93 38.16
CA GLN A 149 -29.87 11.80 36.71
C GLN A 149 -30.07 10.35 36.26
N PRO A 150 -30.96 10.08 35.30
CA PRO A 150 -31.15 8.72 34.79
C PRO A 150 -29.89 8.21 34.08
N PRO A 151 -29.58 6.91 34.17
CA PRO A 151 -28.43 6.34 33.51
C PRO A 151 -28.57 6.40 31.98
N THR A 152 -27.52 6.82 31.31
CA THR A 152 -27.49 6.89 29.84
C THR A 152 -27.17 5.51 29.25
N ILE A 153 -28.14 4.87 28.59
CA ILE A 153 -27.93 3.59 27.91
C ILE A 153 -27.02 3.80 26.69
N THR A 154 -25.74 3.43 26.81
CA THR A 154 -24.75 3.54 25.72
C THR A 154 -24.71 2.32 24.79
N SER A 155 -25.38 1.23 25.17
CA SER A 155 -25.47 0.02 24.35
C SER A 155 -26.45 0.20 23.18
N ARG A 156 -26.04 -0.16 21.97
CA ARG A 156 -26.96 -0.23 20.82
C ARG A 156 -27.92 -1.42 20.98
N PRO A 157 -29.19 -1.28 20.58
CA PRO A 157 -30.13 -2.40 20.61
C PRO A 157 -29.62 -3.54 19.70
N ARG A 158 -29.85 -4.78 20.15
CA ARG A 158 -29.44 -6.00 19.44
C ARG A 158 -30.05 -5.99 18.03
N GLY A 159 -29.21 -5.97 16.99
CA GLY A 159 -29.63 -5.91 15.58
C GLY A 159 -29.46 -4.55 14.88
N GLN A 160 -29.09 -3.48 15.60
CA GLN A 160 -28.74 -2.17 14.99
C GLN A 160 -27.22 -1.94 15.00
N GLY A 161 -26.47 -2.79 14.30
CA GLY A 161 -25.11 -2.44 13.89
C GLY A 161 -25.13 -1.36 12.80
N PRO A 162 -23.99 -0.72 12.47
CA PRO A 162 -23.83 0.01 11.22
C PRO A 162 -23.71 -1.01 10.07
N ALA A 163 -24.72 -1.85 9.92
CA ALA A 163 -24.95 -2.54 8.68
C ALA A 163 -25.47 -1.45 7.75
N GLU A 164 -24.59 -0.92 6.90
CA GLU A 164 -25.01 -0.55 5.56
C GLU A 164 -25.68 -1.81 5.00
N GLN A 165 -27.00 -1.89 5.19
CA GLN A 165 -27.77 -3.07 4.83
C GLN A 165 -27.60 -3.25 3.34
N ALA A 166 -26.73 -4.17 2.93
CA ALA A 166 -26.66 -4.65 1.57
C ALA A 166 -28.07 -5.15 1.22
N GLY A 167 -28.81 -4.35 0.43
CA GLY A 167 -30.22 -4.60 0.12
C GLY A 167 -31.18 -3.43 0.31
N ARG A 168 -30.80 -2.34 1.01
CA ARG A 168 -31.60 -1.10 1.02
C ARG A 168 -31.43 -0.32 -0.29
N LYS A 169 -31.98 -0.86 -1.37
CA LYS A 169 -32.17 -0.10 -2.61
C LYS A 169 -33.05 1.11 -2.25
N ARG A 170 -32.60 2.32 -2.55
CA ARG A 170 -33.46 3.52 -2.46
C ARG A 170 -34.70 3.22 -3.31
N LEU A 171 -35.88 3.23 -2.70
CA LEU A 171 -37.12 3.00 -3.43
C LEU A 171 -37.18 4.01 -4.58
N LEU A 172 -37.48 3.55 -5.79
CA LEU A 172 -37.44 4.37 -7.02
C LEU A 172 -38.31 5.63 -6.94
N LEU A 173 -39.30 5.64 -6.04
CA LEU A 173 -40.24 6.73 -5.79
C LEU A 173 -39.70 7.81 -4.83
N THR A 174 -38.70 7.51 -4.01
CA THR A 174 -38.09 8.47 -3.06
C THR A 174 -37.59 9.76 -3.74
N PRO A 175 -36.93 9.74 -4.92
CA PRO A 175 -36.54 10.96 -5.62
C PRO A 175 -37.71 11.75 -6.21
N ARG A 176 -38.89 11.14 -6.41
CA ARG A 176 -40.09 11.83 -6.94
C ARG A 176 -40.88 12.54 -5.86
N LEU A 177 -40.81 12.03 -4.63
CA LEU A 177 -41.51 12.60 -3.48
C LEU A 177 -40.73 13.75 -2.81
N GLY A 178 -39.63 14.23 -3.41
CA GLY A 178 -38.81 15.33 -2.85
C GLY A 178 -38.16 15.02 -1.50
N ARG A 179 -38.32 13.80 -0.98
CA ARG A 179 -37.86 13.40 0.35
C ARG A 179 -36.41 12.96 0.28
N SER A 180 -35.52 13.92 0.07
CA SER A 180 -34.08 13.72 0.21
C SER A 180 -33.79 13.47 1.69
N ALA A 181 -33.38 12.23 2.01
CA ALA A 181 -32.79 11.76 3.27
C ALA A 181 -32.70 12.76 4.43
N ALA A 182 -33.84 13.10 5.04
CA ALA A 182 -33.87 13.56 6.42
C ALA A 182 -33.63 12.32 7.29
N SER A 183 -32.37 12.05 7.62
CA SER A 183 -32.05 11.28 8.81
C SER A 183 -32.53 12.10 10.02
N PRO A 184 -33.35 11.54 10.92
CA PRO A 184 -33.57 12.19 12.20
C PRO A 184 -32.27 12.08 13.01
N ALA A 185 -31.95 13.12 13.77
CA ALA A 185 -30.85 13.20 14.74
C ALA A 185 -29.41 13.30 14.17
N SER A 186 -29.04 14.52 13.74
CA SER A 186 -27.73 15.07 14.08
C SER A 186 -27.88 16.58 14.23
N PRO A 187 -27.42 17.19 15.35
CA PRO A 187 -27.48 18.62 15.53
C PRO A 187 -26.65 19.30 14.44
N VAL A 188 -27.23 20.39 13.93
CA VAL A 188 -26.67 21.35 12.99
C VAL A 188 -25.21 21.62 13.35
N SER A 189 -24.30 21.06 12.55
CA SER A 189 -22.93 21.55 12.51
C SER A 189 -22.96 22.94 11.86
N PRO A 190 -22.26 23.96 12.38
CA PRO A 190 -22.30 25.33 11.86
C PRO A 190 -21.64 25.49 10.47
N ALA A 191 -21.21 24.40 9.85
CA ALA A 191 -20.81 24.38 8.45
C ALA A 191 -22.05 24.20 7.58
N SER A 192 -22.83 25.28 7.41
CA SER A 192 -23.84 25.33 6.36
C SER A 192 -23.19 24.97 5.02
N PRO A 193 -23.76 24.02 4.25
CA PRO A 193 -23.23 23.66 2.94
C PRO A 193 -23.46 24.83 1.98
N GLY A 194 -22.51 25.76 1.95
CA GLY A 194 -22.60 26.99 1.17
C GLY A 194 -21.61 28.10 1.55
N MET A 195 -20.78 27.94 2.59
CA MET A 195 -19.83 28.97 3.03
C MET A 195 -18.43 28.76 2.44
N SER A 196 -17.82 29.81 1.90
CA SER A 196 -16.41 29.81 1.44
C SER A 196 -15.44 29.46 2.58
N MET A 197 -14.39 28.70 2.27
CA MET A 197 -13.35 28.28 3.23
C MET A 197 -12.70 29.46 3.96
N ALA A 198 -12.55 30.61 3.31
CA ALA A 198 -12.00 31.81 3.93
C ALA A 198 -12.91 32.34 5.05
N ARG A 199 -14.23 32.33 4.83
CA ARG A 199 -15.23 32.76 5.81
C ARG A 199 -15.32 31.80 6.99
N GLN A 200 -15.14 30.50 6.74
CA GLN A 200 -15.08 29.50 7.82
C GLN A 200 -13.92 29.76 8.77
N ARG A 201 -12.72 30.08 8.24
CA ARG A 201 -11.55 30.41 9.07
C ARG A 201 -11.79 31.62 9.98
N ILE A 202 -12.39 32.68 9.44
CA ILE A 202 -12.71 33.90 10.22
C ILE A 202 -13.63 33.54 11.40
N LEU A 203 -14.70 32.79 11.14
CA LEU A 203 -15.65 32.41 12.18
C LEU A 203 -15.06 31.45 13.22
N GLU A 204 -14.18 30.54 12.81
CA GLU A 204 -13.46 29.65 13.72
C GLU A 204 -12.49 30.41 14.62
N GLU A 205 -11.78 31.40 14.09
CA GLU A 205 -10.91 32.29 14.86
C GLU A 205 -11.71 33.13 15.87
N GLU A 206 -12.82 33.73 15.44
CA GLU A 206 -13.71 34.48 16.33
C GLU A 206 -14.24 33.59 17.46
N ARG A 207 -14.69 32.38 17.12
CA ARG A 207 -15.16 31.39 18.10
C ARG A 207 -14.06 31.03 19.09
N ALA A 208 -12.82 30.83 18.63
CA ALA A 208 -11.69 30.53 19.50
C ALA A 208 -11.41 31.68 20.49
N ARG A 209 -11.43 32.94 20.03
CA ARG A 209 -11.25 34.13 20.89
C ARG A 209 -12.34 34.23 21.96
N VAL A 210 -13.61 34.05 21.58
CA VAL A 210 -14.75 34.10 22.52
C VAL A 210 -14.64 33.02 23.58
N ILE A 211 -14.27 31.79 23.20
CA ILE A 211 -14.10 30.68 24.13
C ILE A 211 -12.96 30.98 25.13
N GLN A 212 -11.84 31.50 24.66
CA GLN A 212 -10.72 31.87 25.53
C GLN A 212 -11.12 32.97 26.52
N ALA A 213 -11.73 34.06 26.03
CA ALA A 213 -12.19 35.16 26.88
C ALA A 213 -13.19 34.66 27.94
N TYR A 214 -14.13 33.79 27.56
CA TYR A 214 -15.07 33.20 28.51
C TYR A 214 -14.37 32.36 29.58
N ARG A 215 -13.40 31.52 29.19
CA ARG A 215 -12.60 30.72 30.14
C ARG A 215 -11.82 31.60 31.11
N ASP A 216 -11.25 32.70 30.64
CA ASP A 216 -10.52 33.65 31.47
C ASP A 216 -11.43 34.33 32.50
N ILE A 217 -12.63 34.75 32.06
CA ILE A 217 -13.65 35.30 32.95
C ILE A 217 -14.07 34.28 34.00
N GLN A 218 -14.27 33.01 33.61
CA GLN A 218 -14.64 31.95 34.56
C GLN A 218 -13.54 31.67 35.58
N ARG A 219 -12.27 31.61 35.14
CA ARG A 219 -11.12 31.46 36.05
C ARG A 219 -11.05 32.59 37.08
N ARG A 220 -11.25 33.84 36.65
CA ARG A 220 -11.28 35.00 37.57
C ARG A 220 -12.42 34.91 38.57
N LYS A 221 -13.61 34.47 38.14
CA LYS A 221 -14.76 34.27 39.04
C LYS A 221 -14.54 33.17 40.06
N GLN A 222 -13.77 32.13 39.73
CA GLN A 222 -13.40 31.08 40.68
C GLN A 222 -12.42 31.62 41.73
N LEU A 223 -11.38 32.32 41.31
CA LEU A 223 -10.39 32.95 42.21
C LEU A 223 -10.97 34.02 43.14
N GLN A 224 -12.11 34.63 42.79
CA GLN A 224 -12.82 35.60 43.65
C GLN A 224 -13.75 34.93 44.68
N ARG A 225 -14.00 33.62 44.53
CA ARG A 225 -14.86 32.84 45.44
C ARG A 225 -14.03 32.04 46.46
N GLU A 226 -12.76 31.81 46.17
CA GLU A 226 -11.73 31.38 47.12
C GLU A 226 -11.23 32.57 47.94
#